data_AF-L0PGR3-F1
#
_entry.id   AF-L0PGR3-F1
#
_cell.length_a   1.000
_cell.length_b   1.000
_cell.length_c   1.000
_cell.angle_alpha   90.00
_cell.angle_beta   90.00
_cell.angle_gamma   90.00
#
_symmetry.space_group_name_H-M   'P 1'
#
loop_
_entity.id
_entity.type
_entity.pdbx_description
1 polymer ?
#
loop_
_entity_poly.entity_id
_entity_poly.type
_entity_poly.pdbx_seq_one_letter_code
_entity_poly.pdbx_strand_id
1 'polypeptide(L)'
;MKRNQILWFIFPYLSIYGFSVYDDILSRPRYQVKFKDIPISAQIANDRLLYDSNTHNQSIDHEILKLNNEKYFCTTPKVEHEPIDSEETPDAKAKKENETKKALENGLKLISPLENSCIYYLEGWWTYVLCYNKYAKQFHPLDWDGSQKSLRILENQSEIYYLLGRFNTSIKEGISTFSSKIEYNGDSYYISQKVGGGTYCNFIQENRHVEIQVHSFSFLQTIER
;
A
#
# COMPACT_ATOMS: atom_id res chain seq x y z
N MET A 1 34.68 43.27 7.23
CA MET A 1 33.28 42.99 7.65
C MET A 1 32.44 42.67 6.44
N LYS A 2 32.01 41.40 6.30
CA LYS A 2 30.71 40.94 5.77
C LYS A 2 30.78 39.41 5.70
N ARG A 3 30.25 38.77 6.74
CA ARG A 3 30.16 37.31 6.87
C ARG A 3 28.89 36.89 6.12
N ASN A 4 29.05 36.21 4.97
CA ASN A 4 27.93 35.58 4.28
C ASN A 4 27.34 34.51 5.20
N GLN A 5 26.13 34.76 5.71
CA GLN A 5 25.32 33.75 6.36
C GLN A 5 24.53 33.01 5.28
N ILE A 6 24.90 31.76 5.04
CA ILE A 6 24.07 30.82 4.28
C ILE A 6 23.00 30.34 5.26
N LEU A 7 21.79 30.88 5.16
CA LEU A 7 20.62 30.33 5.85
C LEU A 7 20.28 29.00 5.19
N TRP A 8 20.55 27.89 5.90
CA TRP A 8 19.95 26.61 5.58
C TRP A 8 18.52 26.63 6.11
N PHE A 9 17.55 26.78 5.20
CA PHE A 9 16.15 26.51 5.52
C PHE A 9 16.01 25.00 5.75
N ILE A 10 15.93 24.59 7.01
CA ILE A 10 15.49 23.25 7.38
C ILE A 10 13.99 23.22 7.10
N PHE A 11 13.60 22.61 5.99
CA PHE A 11 12.21 22.19 5.80
C PHE A 11 11.92 21.13 6.87
N PRO A 12 10.95 21.35 7.77
CA PRO A 12 10.49 20.27 8.62
C PRO A 12 9.93 19.21 7.67
N TYR A 13 10.47 17.99 7.75
CA TYR A 13 9.81 16.83 7.21
C TYR A 13 8.47 16.70 7.96
N LEU A 14 7.44 17.36 7.43
CA LEU A 14 6.08 16.91 7.64
C LEU A 14 6.10 15.46 7.18
N SER A 15 5.78 14.57 8.11
CA SER A 15 5.37 13.22 7.77
C SER A 15 4.22 13.39 6.79
N ILE A 16 4.51 13.26 5.50
CA ILE A 16 3.48 13.20 4.48
C ILE A 16 2.82 11.87 4.78
N TYR A 17 1.71 11.92 5.53
CA TYR A 17 0.67 10.92 5.37
C TYR A 17 0.42 10.89 3.87
N GLY A 18 0.99 9.88 3.19
CA GLY A 18 0.83 9.72 1.76
C GLY A 18 -0.67 9.76 1.50
N PHE A 19 -1.12 10.78 0.77
CA PHE A 19 -2.50 10.86 0.36
C PHE A 19 -2.77 9.61 -0.47
N SER A 20 -3.45 8.64 0.14
CA SER A 20 -3.93 7.48 -0.57
C SER A 20 -5.06 7.99 -1.45
N VAL A 21 -4.87 7.94 -2.77
CA VAL A 21 -5.93 8.27 -3.75
C VAL A 21 -7.19 7.42 -3.51
N TYR A 22 -7.06 6.31 -2.78
CA TYR A 22 -8.14 5.40 -2.40
C TYR A 22 -8.93 5.82 -1.15
N ASP A 23 -8.38 6.75 -0.36
CA ASP A 23 -9.05 7.40 0.77
C ASP A 23 -9.71 8.74 0.37
N ASP A 24 -9.54 9.15 -0.88
CA ASP A 24 -10.26 10.30 -1.42
C ASP A 24 -11.75 9.96 -1.57
N ILE A 25 -12.60 10.63 -0.80
CA ILE A 25 -14.05 10.49 -0.86
C ILE A 25 -14.57 10.81 -2.28
N LEU A 26 -13.87 11.69 -3.01
CA LEU A 26 -14.21 12.06 -4.39
C LEU A 26 -13.77 11.02 -5.42
N SER A 27 -12.99 10.01 -5.02
CA SER A 27 -12.60 8.91 -5.92
C SER A 27 -13.69 7.85 -6.13
N ARG A 28 -14.84 7.99 -5.44
CA ARG A 28 -15.96 7.04 -5.52
C ARG A 28 -17.23 7.72 -6.07
N PRO A 29 -18.02 7.05 -6.93
CA PRO A 29 -17.75 5.74 -7.52
C PRO A 29 -16.67 5.78 -8.60
N ARG A 30 -16.01 4.64 -8.83
CA ARG A 30 -14.97 4.51 -9.86
C ARG A 30 -15.58 4.09 -11.19
N TYR A 31 -15.25 4.82 -12.25
CA TYR A 31 -15.70 4.52 -13.61
C TYR A 31 -14.55 4.04 -14.49
N GLN A 32 -14.84 3.09 -15.37
CA GLN A 32 -13.95 2.69 -16.46
C GLN A 32 -14.55 3.14 -17.78
N VAL A 33 -13.81 3.97 -18.53
CA VAL A 33 -14.23 4.39 -19.88
C VAL A 33 -14.02 3.22 -20.85
N LYS A 34 -15.08 2.84 -21.56
CA LYS A 34 -15.04 1.82 -22.61
C LYS A 34 -15.48 2.43 -23.93
N PHE A 35 -14.58 2.44 -24.90
CA PHE A 35 -14.90 2.85 -26.26
C PHE A 35 -15.56 1.69 -27.01
N LYS A 36 -16.56 2.01 -27.83
CA LYS A 36 -17.14 1.06 -28.78
C LYS A 36 -16.60 1.40 -30.16
N ASP A 37 -16.20 0.38 -30.92
CA ASP A 37 -15.66 0.56 -32.27
C ASP A 37 -16.74 0.94 -33.30
N ILE A 38 -18.01 0.74 -32.94
CA ILE A 38 -19.15 1.00 -33.82
C ILE A 38 -19.63 2.44 -33.61
N PRO A 39 -19.56 3.30 -34.65
CA PRO A 39 -20.04 4.67 -34.56
C PRO A 39 -21.56 4.72 -34.43
N ILE A 40 -22.06 5.69 -33.68
CA ILE A 40 -23.50 5.97 -33.55
C ILE A 40 -23.88 7.14 -34.44
N SER A 41 -25.03 7.03 -35.13
CA SER A 41 -25.57 8.14 -35.92
C SER A 41 -26.03 9.29 -35.02
N ALA A 42 -25.93 10.52 -35.51
CA ALA A 42 -26.34 11.72 -34.79
C ALA A 42 -27.85 11.71 -34.45
N GLN A 43 -28.69 11.13 -35.32
CA GLN A 43 -30.12 10.99 -35.11
C GLN A 43 -30.40 10.13 -33.87
N ILE A 44 -29.83 8.93 -33.83
CA ILE A 44 -30.02 7.99 -32.70
C ILE A 44 -29.45 8.58 -31.40
N ALA A 45 -28.34 9.30 -31.46
CA ALA A 45 -27.77 9.98 -30.30
C ALA A 45 -28.73 11.06 -29.76
N ASN A 46 -29.30 11.89 -30.63
CA ASN A 46 -30.27 12.92 -30.24
C ASN A 46 -31.57 12.31 -29.70
N ASP A 47 -32.08 11.25 -30.32
CA ASP A 47 -33.29 10.57 -29.85
C ASP A 47 -33.12 10.03 -28.43
N ARG A 48 -31.93 9.47 -28.11
CA ARG A 48 -31.60 8.98 -26.76
C ARG A 48 -31.46 10.11 -25.74
N LEU A 49 -30.87 11.25 -26.12
CA LEU A 49 -30.80 12.43 -25.25
C LEU A 49 -32.20 12.97 -24.93
N LEU A 50 -33.11 12.97 -25.90
CA LEU A 50 -34.48 13.45 -25.72
C LEU A 50 -35.35 12.47 -24.93
N TYR A 51 -35.10 11.17 -25.03
CA TYR A 51 -35.83 10.16 -24.27
C TYR A 51 -35.55 10.26 -22.76
N ASP A 52 -34.28 10.45 -22.37
CA ASP A 52 -33.85 10.56 -20.96
C ASP A 52 -34.54 11.74 -20.23
N SER A 53 -34.75 12.86 -20.91
CA SER A 53 -35.46 14.02 -20.34
C SER A 53 -36.94 13.79 -20.01
N ASN A 54 -37.56 12.75 -20.58
CA ASN A 54 -39.01 12.53 -20.50
C ASN A 54 -39.41 11.36 -19.59
N THR A 55 -38.47 10.49 -19.20
CA THR A 55 -38.75 9.33 -18.33
C THR A 55 -37.77 9.31 -17.14
N HIS A 56 -38.25 9.71 -15.96
CA HIS A 56 -37.49 9.78 -14.70
C HIS A 56 -37.05 8.41 -14.11
N ASN A 57 -36.91 7.37 -14.91
CA ASN A 57 -36.76 5.99 -14.42
C ASN A 57 -35.58 5.22 -15.06
N GLN A 58 -34.48 5.91 -15.38
CA GLN A 58 -33.32 5.25 -15.97
C GLN A 58 -32.06 5.42 -15.11
N SER A 59 -31.46 4.27 -14.80
CA SER A 59 -30.19 4.07 -14.11
C SER A 59 -28.97 4.53 -14.93
N ILE A 60 -29.18 5.33 -15.97
CA ILE A 60 -28.21 5.65 -17.00
C ILE A 60 -28.44 7.08 -17.48
N ASP A 61 -27.36 7.87 -17.56
CA ASP A 61 -27.31 9.22 -18.11
C ASP A 61 -26.66 9.23 -19.49
N HIS A 62 -27.19 10.08 -20.38
CA HIS A 62 -26.66 10.27 -21.73
C HIS A 62 -26.05 11.67 -21.91
N GLU A 63 -24.82 11.75 -22.42
CA GLU A 63 -24.13 13.02 -22.68
C GLU A 63 -23.31 12.98 -23.96
N ILE A 64 -23.16 14.14 -24.63
CA ILE A 64 -22.20 14.29 -25.74
C ILE A 64 -20.94 14.96 -25.22
N LEU A 65 -19.85 14.22 -25.20
CA LEU A 65 -18.53 14.72 -24.83
C LEU A 65 -17.68 14.97 -26.07
N LYS A 66 -16.72 15.87 -25.94
CA LYS A 66 -15.79 16.22 -27.02
C LYS A 66 -14.36 15.89 -26.59
N LEU A 67 -13.67 15.05 -27.34
CA LEU A 67 -12.28 14.69 -27.13
C LEU A 67 -11.54 14.83 -28.46
N ASN A 68 -10.42 15.56 -28.48
CA ASN A 68 -9.60 15.79 -29.68
C ASN A 68 -10.40 16.26 -30.91
N ASN A 69 -11.36 17.16 -30.69
CA ASN A 69 -12.29 17.65 -31.70
C ASN A 69 -13.32 16.67 -32.26
N GLU A 70 -13.32 15.41 -31.82
CA GLU A 70 -14.33 14.42 -32.15
C GLU A 70 -15.45 14.39 -31.09
N LYS A 71 -16.67 14.08 -31.52
CA LYS A 71 -17.83 13.98 -30.64
C LYS A 71 -18.07 12.52 -30.28
N TYR A 72 -18.22 12.27 -28.99
CA TYR A 72 -18.52 10.96 -28.42
C TYR A 72 -19.87 11.02 -27.74
N PHE A 73 -20.71 10.02 -28.01
CA PHE A 73 -21.95 9.81 -27.27
C PHE A 73 -21.66 8.90 -26.08
N CYS A 74 -21.61 9.48 -24.89
CA CYS A 74 -21.30 8.79 -23.65
C CYS A 74 -22.57 8.32 -22.95
N THR A 75 -22.42 7.24 -22.21
CA THR A 75 -23.50 6.62 -21.44
C THR A 75 -22.93 6.27 -20.08
N THR A 76 -23.40 6.96 -19.04
CA THR A 76 -22.86 6.87 -17.69
C THR A 76 -23.90 6.21 -16.78
N PRO A 77 -23.59 5.11 -16.09
CA PRO A 77 -24.53 4.53 -15.15
C PRO A 77 -24.64 5.40 -13.89
N LYS A 78 -25.86 5.66 -13.45
CA LYS A 78 -26.15 6.21 -12.12
C LYS A 78 -25.89 5.13 -11.09
N VAL A 79 -25.02 5.45 -10.14
CA VAL A 79 -24.74 4.58 -9.01
C VAL A 79 -25.54 5.11 -7.84
N GLU A 80 -26.43 4.30 -7.29
CA GLU A 80 -27.06 4.63 -6.01
C GLU A 80 -25.95 4.69 -4.96
N HIS A 81 -25.72 5.89 -4.42
CA HIS A 81 -24.85 6.02 -3.26
C HIS A 81 -25.59 5.36 -2.09
N GLU A 82 -25.21 4.14 -1.73
CA GLU A 82 -25.49 3.69 -0.37
C GLU A 82 -24.87 4.74 0.56
N PRO A 83 -25.64 5.34 1.49
CA PRO A 83 -25.08 6.31 2.40
C PRO A 83 -23.87 5.67 3.07
N ILE A 84 -22.74 6.38 3.07
CA ILE A 84 -21.48 5.92 3.66
C ILE A 84 -21.69 5.56 5.16
N ASP A 85 -22.78 6.05 5.75
CA ASP A 85 -23.26 5.79 7.10
C ASP A 85 -24.41 4.75 7.19
N SER A 86 -24.62 3.89 6.19
CA SER A 86 -25.36 2.65 6.46
C SER A 86 -24.46 1.83 7.39
N GLU A 87 -24.65 1.99 8.70
CA GLU A 87 -23.96 1.22 9.72
C GLU A 87 -23.93 -0.25 9.28
N GLU A 88 -22.73 -0.76 8.98
CA GLU A 88 -22.55 -2.18 8.68
C GLU A 88 -23.29 -2.94 9.78
N THR A 89 -24.25 -3.80 9.42
CA THR A 89 -25.03 -4.52 10.42
C THR A 89 -24.06 -5.22 11.38
N PRO A 90 -24.39 -5.33 12.69
CA PRO A 90 -23.51 -5.98 13.66
C PRO A 90 -23.01 -7.36 13.19
N ASP A 91 -23.88 -8.10 12.49
CA ASP A 91 -23.57 -9.40 11.89
C ASP A 91 -22.56 -9.29 10.73
N ALA A 92 -22.70 -8.30 9.84
CA ALA A 92 -21.77 -8.08 8.73
C ALA A 92 -20.37 -7.69 9.25
N LYS A 93 -20.32 -6.81 10.26
CA LYS A 93 -19.07 -6.42 10.91
C LYS A 93 -18.39 -7.60 11.61
N ALA A 94 -19.14 -8.40 12.36
CA ALA A 94 -18.63 -9.58 13.04
C ALA A 94 -18.10 -10.63 12.05
N LYS A 95 -18.81 -10.85 10.94
CA LYS A 95 -18.36 -11.74 9.86
C LYS A 95 -17.05 -11.25 9.24
N LYS A 96 -16.96 -9.96 8.90
CA LYS A 96 -15.76 -9.34 8.34
C LYS A 96 -14.56 -9.44 9.28
N GLU A 97 -14.77 -9.20 10.58
CA GLU A 97 -13.72 -9.36 11.60
C GLU A 97 -13.23 -10.80 11.69
N ASN A 98 -14.13 -11.78 11.68
CA ASN A 98 -13.79 -13.20 11.68
C ASN A 98 -12.99 -13.62 10.43
N GLU A 99 -13.43 -13.17 9.25
CA GLU A 99 -12.71 -13.40 7.99
C GLU A 99 -11.31 -12.77 8.01
N THR A 100 -11.20 -11.56 8.54
CA THR A 100 -9.92 -10.83 8.68
C THR A 100 -8.96 -11.57 9.62
N LYS A 101 -9.46 -12.06 10.76
CA LYS A 101 -8.67 -12.85 11.71
C LYS A 101 -8.17 -14.15 11.07
N LYS A 102 -9.05 -14.85 10.36
CA LYS A 102 -8.69 -16.08 9.64
C LYS A 102 -7.67 -15.81 8.52
N ALA A 103 -7.82 -14.71 7.79
CA ALA A 103 -6.86 -14.31 6.75
C ALA A 103 -5.48 -14.01 7.34
N LEU A 104 -5.43 -13.32 8.48
CA LEU A 104 -4.18 -13.07 9.21
C LEU A 104 -3.50 -14.36 9.65
N GLU A 105 -4.23 -15.27 10.31
CA GLU A 105 -3.70 -16.56 10.77
C GLU A 105 -3.12 -17.39 9.62
N ASN A 106 -3.86 -17.47 8.51
CA ASN A 106 -3.42 -18.20 7.32
C ASN A 106 -2.21 -17.53 6.66
N GLY A 107 -2.22 -16.21 6.51
CA GLY A 107 -1.12 -15.48 5.89
C GLY A 107 0.16 -15.57 6.71
N LEU A 108 0.09 -15.45 8.04
CA LEU A 108 1.25 -15.67 8.92
C LEU A 108 1.80 -17.10 8.80
N LYS A 109 0.93 -18.10 8.65
CA LYS A 109 1.35 -19.49 8.39
C LYS A 109 2.12 -19.62 7.07
N LEU A 110 1.70 -18.93 6.01
CA LEU A 110 2.40 -18.93 4.72
C LEU A 110 3.78 -18.27 4.80
N ILE A 111 3.96 -17.31 5.70
CA ILE A 111 5.22 -16.59 5.89
C ILE A 111 6.17 -17.36 6.84
N SER A 112 5.64 -18.25 7.69
CA SER A 112 6.44 -19.03 8.66
C SER A 112 7.70 -19.75 8.11
N PRO A 113 7.77 -20.24 6.86
CA PRO A 113 9.00 -20.82 6.33
C PRO A 113 10.19 -19.85 6.30
N LEU A 114 9.94 -18.53 6.27
CA LEU A 114 10.98 -17.51 6.28
C LEU A 114 11.74 -17.43 7.61
N GLU A 115 11.21 -17.97 8.72
CA GLU A 115 11.87 -17.95 10.04
C GLU A 115 13.29 -18.56 10.02
N ASN A 116 13.52 -19.49 9.08
CA ASN A 116 14.79 -20.19 8.90
C ASN A 116 15.75 -19.48 7.94
N SER A 117 15.37 -18.32 7.41
CA SER A 117 16.16 -17.57 6.43
C SER A 117 16.12 -16.06 6.69
N CYS A 118 16.96 -15.32 5.98
CA CYS A 118 16.94 -13.87 6.00
C CYS A 118 16.88 -13.36 4.57
N ILE A 119 16.09 -12.32 4.35
CA ILE A 119 15.95 -11.62 3.07
C ILE A 119 16.87 -10.41 3.10
N TYR A 120 17.63 -10.21 2.03
CA TYR A 120 18.55 -9.10 1.86
C TYR A 120 18.05 -8.21 0.73
N TYR A 121 18.08 -6.91 0.96
CA TYR A 121 17.72 -5.91 -0.02
C TYR A 121 18.76 -4.79 -0.01
N LEU A 122 19.31 -4.48 -1.18
CA LEU A 122 20.39 -3.53 -1.35
C LEU A 122 19.83 -2.25 -1.97
N GLU A 123 20.01 -1.13 -1.28
CA GLU A 123 19.54 0.18 -1.72
C GLU A 123 20.59 1.24 -1.39
N GLY A 124 21.34 1.64 -2.41
CA GLY A 124 22.38 2.66 -2.28
C GLY A 124 23.47 2.27 -1.27
N TRP A 125 23.67 3.11 -0.26
CA TRP A 125 24.69 2.89 0.79
C TRP A 125 24.28 1.80 1.80
N TRP A 126 23.00 1.47 1.91
CA TRP A 126 22.51 0.55 2.93
C TRP A 126 22.11 -0.80 2.33
N THR A 127 22.44 -1.86 3.06
CA THR A 127 21.84 -3.17 2.90
C THR A 127 20.89 -3.41 4.06
N TYR A 128 19.64 -3.72 3.74
CA TYR A 128 18.60 -4.10 4.67
C TYR A 128 18.53 -5.62 4.76
N VAL A 129 18.38 -6.12 5.98
CA VAL A 129 18.17 -7.53 6.25
C VAL A 129 16.94 -7.72 7.14
N LEU A 130 16.07 -8.61 6.70
CA LEU A 130 14.92 -9.09 7.45
C LEU A 130 15.12 -10.58 7.74
N CYS A 131 15.43 -10.91 8.98
CA CYS A 131 15.36 -12.28 9.49
C CYS A 131 14.01 -12.43 10.19
N TYR A 132 13.05 -13.08 9.52
CA TYR A 132 11.66 -13.12 9.97
C TYR A 132 11.53 -13.72 11.39
N ASN A 133 10.68 -13.12 12.23
CA ASN A 133 10.54 -13.42 13.66
C ASN A 133 11.81 -13.31 14.52
N LYS A 134 12.88 -12.69 14.00
CA LYS A 134 14.12 -12.40 14.74
C LYS A 134 14.36 -10.89 14.82
N TYR A 135 14.76 -10.28 13.71
CA TYR A 135 15.09 -8.86 13.67
C TYR A 135 15.01 -8.28 12.25
N ALA A 136 14.88 -6.96 12.20
CA ALA A 136 15.18 -6.15 11.05
C ALA A 136 16.43 -5.30 11.35
N LYS A 137 17.37 -5.24 10.41
CA LYS A 137 18.64 -4.53 10.56
C LYS A 137 19.01 -3.85 9.24
N GLN A 138 19.70 -2.72 9.33
CA GLN A 138 20.44 -2.15 8.20
C GLN A 138 21.92 -2.15 8.52
N PHE A 139 22.75 -2.36 7.51
CA PHE A 139 24.21 -2.31 7.63
C PHE A 139 24.85 -1.89 6.31
N HIS A 140 26.09 -1.42 6.36
CA HIS A 140 26.86 -1.11 5.16
C HIS A 140 27.87 -2.24 4.89
N PRO A 141 27.78 -2.96 3.75
CA PRO A 141 28.73 -4.01 3.43
C PRO A 141 30.04 -3.42 2.85
N LEU A 142 31.15 -3.57 3.57
CA LEU A 142 32.48 -3.29 3.04
C LEU A 142 32.92 -4.44 2.12
N ASP A 143 33.52 -4.11 0.98
CA ASP A 143 34.13 -5.08 0.06
C ASP A 143 33.18 -6.21 -0.41
N TRP A 144 31.92 -5.86 -0.73
CA TRP A 144 30.96 -6.84 -1.22
C TRP A 144 31.32 -7.38 -2.61
N ASP A 145 31.48 -8.70 -2.73
CA ASP A 145 31.85 -9.42 -3.96
C ASP A 145 30.67 -9.71 -4.91
N GLY A 146 29.48 -9.19 -4.62
CA GLY A 146 28.26 -9.45 -5.39
C GLY A 146 27.53 -10.75 -5.02
N SER A 147 28.09 -11.61 -4.16
CA SER A 147 27.48 -12.88 -3.76
C SER A 147 26.59 -12.74 -2.52
N GLN A 148 25.52 -13.54 -2.43
CA GLN A 148 24.66 -13.54 -1.24
C GLN A 148 25.36 -14.17 -0.02
N LYS A 149 26.32 -15.06 -0.24
CA LYS A 149 27.09 -15.71 0.83
C LYS A 149 27.99 -14.69 1.54
N SER A 150 28.66 -13.82 0.80
CA SER A 150 29.47 -12.75 1.40
C SER A 150 28.61 -11.77 2.20
N LEU A 151 27.39 -11.42 1.74
CA LEU A 151 26.48 -10.56 2.51
C LEU A 151 26.21 -11.07 3.92
N ARG A 152 26.00 -12.38 4.10
CA ARG A 152 25.79 -12.98 5.43
C ARG A 152 27.01 -12.84 6.34
N ILE A 153 28.21 -12.89 5.77
CA ILE A 153 29.46 -12.75 6.51
C ILE A 153 29.66 -11.27 6.88
N LEU A 154 29.52 -10.39 5.90
CA LEU A 154 29.66 -8.94 6.04
C LEU A 154 28.62 -8.37 6.99
N GLU A 155 27.40 -8.90 6.99
CA GLU A 155 26.36 -8.54 7.95
C GLU A 155 26.82 -8.69 9.41
N ASN A 156 27.55 -9.76 9.72
CA ASN A 156 28.03 -10.05 11.07
C ASN A 156 29.31 -9.28 11.42
N GLN A 157 30.08 -8.86 10.42
CA GLN A 157 31.35 -8.15 10.60
C GLN A 157 31.20 -6.63 10.49
N SER A 158 30.09 -6.14 9.96
CA SER A 158 29.87 -4.71 9.71
C SER A 158 29.91 -3.91 11.01
N GLU A 159 30.83 -2.96 11.09
CA GLU A 159 30.92 -2.00 12.20
C GLU A 159 29.80 -0.94 12.13
N ILE A 160 29.35 -0.62 10.90
CA ILE A 160 28.31 0.38 10.64
C ILE A 160 26.98 -0.33 10.46
N TYR A 161 26.28 -0.59 11.56
CA TYR A 161 24.95 -1.21 11.54
C TYR A 161 23.97 -0.55 12.52
N TYR A 162 22.69 -0.65 12.19
CA TYR A 162 21.60 -0.22 13.06
C TYR A 162 20.49 -1.26 13.06
N LEU A 163 20.04 -1.64 14.27
CA LEU A 163 18.83 -2.43 14.42
C LEU A 163 17.62 -1.54 14.15
N LEU A 164 16.70 -2.05 13.34
CA LEU A 164 15.43 -1.40 13.03
C LEU A 164 14.31 -1.94 13.93
N GLY A 165 14.38 -3.21 14.33
CA GLY A 165 13.47 -3.79 15.30
C GLY A 165 13.76 -5.25 15.63
N ARG A 166 13.14 -5.77 16.68
CA ARG A 166 13.22 -7.16 17.16
C ARG A 166 11.82 -7.73 17.39
N PHE A 167 11.55 -8.91 16.83
CA PHE A 167 10.21 -9.51 16.82
C PHE A 167 9.79 -10.15 18.15
N ASN A 168 10.74 -10.45 19.06
CA ASN A 168 10.48 -11.21 20.29
C ASN A 168 11.23 -10.63 21.50
N THR A 169 11.15 -9.31 21.72
CA THR A 169 11.65 -8.73 22.97
C THR A 169 10.56 -8.94 24.03
N SER A 170 10.72 -9.96 24.86
CA SER A 170 9.75 -10.36 25.90
C SER A 170 9.22 -9.17 26.69
N ILE A 171 7.90 -9.00 26.66
CA ILE A 171 7.14 -8.14 27.56
C ILE A 171 7.24 -8.74 28.95
N LYS A 172 7.90 -8.03 29.87
CA LYS A 172 7.42 -8.05 31.25
C LYS A 172 6.40 -6.92 31.35
N GLU A 173 5.25 -7.24 31.92
CA GLU A 173 4.08 -6.37 32.13
C GLU A 173 3.21 -6.12 30.88
N GLY A 174 2.28 -7.05 30.66
CA GLY A 174 1.03 -6.91 29.89
C GLY A 174 0.95 -5.85 28.79
N ILE A 175 1.01 -6.31 27.53
CA ILE A 175 0.83 -5.61 26.24
C ILE A 175 2.15 -5.23 25.55
N SER A 176 2.63 -6.13 24.68
CA SER A 176 3.35 -5.73 23.45
C SER A 176 3.25 -6.83 22.39
N THR A 177 2.02 -7.17 21.98
CA THR A 177 1.87 -7.80 20.68
C THR A 177 2.24 -6.73 19.66
N PHE A 178 3.46 -6.76 19.14
CA PHE A 178 3.77 -6.09 17.87
C PHE A 178 2.70 -6.55 16.88
N SER A 179 1.70 -5.69 16.65
CA SER A 179 0.38 -6.11 16.18
C SER A 179 0.45 -6.40 14.69
N SER A 180 0.53 -7.69 14.36
CA SER A 180 0.28 -8.13 13.01
C SER A 180 -1.20 -7.92 12.72
N LYS A 181 -1.53 -7.21 11.65
CA LYS A 181 -2.92 -6.97 11.24
C LYS A 181 -3.04 -7.00 9.73
N ILE A 182 -4.25 -7.23 9.25
CA ILE A 182 -4.58 -7.06 7.84
C ILE A 182 -4.96 -5.60 7.61
N GLU A 183 -4.35 -5.00 6.60
CA GLU A 183 -4.69 -3.67 6.11
C GLU A 183 -5.04 -3.75 4.62
N TYR A 184 -5.72 -2.72 4.12
CA TYR A 184 -6.12 -2.58 2.72
C TYR A 184 -5.59 -1.26 2.18
N ASN A 185 -4.85 -1.30 1.07
CA ASN A 185 -4.27 -0.10 0.47
C ASN A 185 -5.11 0.48 -0.68
N GLY A 186 -6.29 -0.09 -0.97
CA GLY A 186 -7.13 0.32 -2.09
C GLY A 186 -7.19 -0.66 -3.25
N ASP A 187 -6.16 -1.50 -3.40
CA ASP A 187 -6.07 -2.52 -4.46
C ASP A 187 -6.02 -3.94 -3.90
N SER A 188 -5.31 -4.13 -2.79
CA SER A 188 -5.10 -5.45 -2.20
C SER A 188 -5.01 -5.38 -0.69
N TYR A 189 -5.33 -6.51 -0.06
CA TYR A 189 -5.08 -6.73 1.36
C TYR A 189 -3.62 -7.16 1.56
N TYR A 190 -3.01 -6.69 2.64
CA TYR A 190 -1.65 -7.03 3.04
C TYR A 190 -1.54 -7.21 4.54
N ILE A 191 -0.51 -7.93 4.98
CA ILE A 191 -0.19 -8.05 6.41
C ILE A 191 0.75 -6.90 6.79
N SER A 192 0.38 -6.09 7.77
CA SER A 192 1.22 -5.06 8.38
C SER A 192 1.73 -5.56 9.74
N GLN A 193 3.03 -5.50 9.95
CA GLN A 193 3.69 -5.85 11.22
C GLN A 193 4.61 -4.70 11.65
N LYS A 194 4.22 -3.99 12.71
CA LYS A 194 5.06 -2.95 13.31
C LYS A 194 6.02 -3.58 14.30
N VAL A 195 7.33 -3.34 14.15
CA VAL A 195 8.39 -3.93 14.97
C VAL A 195 9.27 -2.82 15.52
N GLY A 196 9.46 -2.80 16.84
CA GLY A 196 10.26 -1.81 17.56
C GLY A 196 11.47 -2.42 18.26
N GLY A 197 12.08 -1.65 19.18
CA GLY A 197 13.25 -2.10 19.93
C GLY A 197 14.55 -2.08 19.11
N GLY A 198 14.61 -1.23 18.08
CA GLY A 198 15.82 -0.95 17.32
C GLY A 198 16.83 -0.09 18.07
N THR A 199 17.95 0.23 17.42
CA THR A 199 19.00 1.08 17.98
C THR A 199 18.47 2.49 18.20
N TYR A 200 18.78 3.11 19.35
CA TYR A 200 18.44 4.51 19.64
C TYR A 200 18.97 5.45 18.54
N CYS A 201 18.16 6.42 18.15
CA CYS A 201 18.52 7.40 17.14
C CYS A 201 18.42 8.80 17.74
N ASN A 202 19.56 9.48 17.80
CA ASN A 202 19.67 10.81 18.43
C ASN A 202 18.83 11.88 17.71
N PHE A 203 18.51 11.68 16.44
CA PHE A 203 17.70 12.64 15.66
C PHE A 203 16.20 12.51 15.96
N ILE A 204 15.70 11.28 16.11
CA ILE A 204 14.28 11.03 16.43
C ILE A 204 14.04 10.99 17.95
N GLN A 205 15.13 10.99 18.74
CA GLN A 205 15.14 10.86 20.20
C GLN A 205 14.44 9.60 20.74
N GLU A 206 14.35 8.56 19.91
CA GLU A 206 13.68 7.30 20.24
C GLU A 206 14.43 6.10 19.65
N ASN A 207 14.04 4.90 20.09
CA ASN A 207 14.48 3.66 19.46
C ASN A 207 13.84 3.53 18.07
N ARG A 208 14.67 3.20 17.08
CA ARG A 208 14.18 2.88 15.74
C ARG A 208 13.09 1.80 15.80
N HIS A 209 12.11 1.96 14.93
CA HIS A 209 11.03 1.02 14.68
C HIS A 209 10.77 0.99 13.18
N VAL A 210 10.14 -0.08 12.70
CA VAL A 210 9.85 -0.31 11.29
C VAL A 210 8.48 -0.96 11.13
N GLU A 211 7.81 -0.67 10.02
CA GLU A 211 6.63 -1.41 9.60
C GLU A 211 7.02 -2.33 8.43
N ILE A 212 6.68 -3.60 8.56
CA ILE A 212 6.91 -4.63 7.53
C ILE A 212 5.57 -4.95 6.91
N GLN A 213 5.44 -4.69 5.62
CA GLN A 213 4.23 -4.94 4.85
C GLN A 213 4.46 -6.13 3.92
N VAL A 214 3.62 -7.17 4.07
CA VAL A 214 3.69 -8.38 3.25
C VAL A 214 2.52 -8.39 2.28
N HIS A 215 2.82 -8.19 1.02
CA HIS A 215 1.86 -8.22 -0.09
C HIS A 215 1.90 -9.56 -0.80
N SER A 216 0.76 -9.97 -1.36
CA SER A 216 0.73 -11.04 -2.35
C SER A 216 1.16 -10.48 -3.69
N PHE A 217 2.10 -11.16 -4.35
CA PHE A 217 2.48 -10.86 -5.72
C PHE A 217 1.99 -11.97 -6.64
N SER A 218 1.12 -11.63 -7.59
CA SER A 218 0.68 -12.55 -8.64
C SER A 218 1.48 -12.27 -9.90
N PHE A 219 2.49 -13.09 -10.17
CA PHE A 219 3.15 -13.09 -11.46
C PHE A 219 2.38 -14.05 -12.39
N LEU A 220 1.56 -13.50 -13.28
CA LEU A 220 1.06 -14.24 -14.44
C LEU A 220 2.24 -14.38 -15.41
N GLN A 221 3.09 -15.38 -15.20
CA GLN A 221 4.00 -15.79 -16.26
C GLN A 221 3.17 -16.51 -17.30
N THR A 222 2.85 -15.83 -18.39
CA THR A 222 2.35 -16.48 -19.61
C THR A 222 3.47 -17.40 -20.08
N ILE A 223 3.42 -18.66 -19.66
CA ILE A 223 4.24 -19.72 -20.27
C ILE A 223 3.59 -19.99 -21.62
N GLU A 224 4.02 -19.27 -22.65
CA GLU A 224 3.88 -19.77 -24.01
C GLU A 224 4.72 -21.05 -24.10
N ARG A 225 4.02 -22.18 -24.23
CA ARG A 225 4.60 -23.46 -24.65
C ARG A 225 4.64 -23.52 -26.17
#